data_AF-A0A2E9P3X3-F1
#
_entry.id   AF-A0A2E9P3X3-F1
#
_cell.length_a   1.000
_cell.length_b   1.000
_cell.length_c   1.000
_cell.angle_alpha   90.00
_cell.angle_beta   90.00
_cell.angle_gamma   90.00
#
_symmetry.space_group_name_H-M   'P 1'
#
loop_
_entity.id
_entity.type
_entity.pdbx_description
1 polymer ?
#
loop_
_entity_poly.entity_id
_entity_poly.type
_entity_poly.pdbx_seq_one_letter_code
_entity_poly.pdbx_strand_id
1 'polypeptide(L)' 'MTIPTFENTAAVSEVVSALRAVGAVIITRAASSNLMSVVADELRSGFDECALEGQSAFDGGKTNRFNQVLRASQSAAEL' A
#
# COMPACT_ATOMS: atom_id res chain seq x y z
N MET A 1 -0.30 23.60 2.34
CA MET A 1 -1.55 22.86 2.02
C MET A 1 -1.49 21.56 2.80
N THR A 2 -2.50 21.26 3.62
CA THR A 2 -2.52 20.06 4.48
C THR A 2 -3.45 19.02 3.87
N ILE A 3 -3.03 17.76 3.80
CA ILE A 3 -3.85 16.67 3.25
C ILE A 3 -4.91 16.28 4.30
N PRO A 4 -6.21 16.32 3.97
CA PRO A 4 -7.27 15.87 4.88
C PRO A 4 -7.02 14.43 5.33
N THR A 5 -7.17 14.21 6.63
CA THR A 5 -6.92 12.90 7.27
C THR A 5 -8.19 12.42 7.96
N PHE A 6 -8.54 11.16 7.72
CA PHE A 6 -9.75 10.52 8.24
C PHE A 6 -9.42 9.18 8.88
N GLU A 7 -10.22 8.77 9.86
CA GLU A 7 -10.18 7.41 10.36
C GLU A 7 -10.90 6.44 9.41
N ASN A 8 -10.60 5.14 9.52
CA ASN A 8 -11.22 4.11 8.69
C ASN A 8 -12.75 3.95 8.89
N THR A 9 -13.32 4.59 9.92
CA THR A 9 -14.77 4.64 10.18
C THR A 9 -15.45 5.90 9.65
N ALA A 10 -14.72 6.80 8.99
CA ALA A 10 -15.29 8.04 8.45
C ALA A 10 -16.35 7.77 7.39
N ALA A 11 -17.33 8.67 7.28
CA ALA A 11 -18.36 8.56 6.26
C ALA A 11 -17.75 8.69 4.87
N VAL A 12 -18.05 7.74 3.97
CA VAL A 12 -17.51 7.72 2.60
C VAL A 12 -17.80 9.03 1.85
N SER A 13 -18.97 9.63 2.08
CA SER A 13 -19.36 10.91 1.47
C SER A 13 -18.41 12.05 1.85
N GLU A 14 -17.96 12.11 3.10
CA GLU A 14 -17.01 13.12 3.58
C GLU A 14 -15.63 12.94 2.94
N VAL A 15 -15.15 11.69 2.90
CA VAL A 15 -13.88 11.33 2.27
C VAL A 15 -13.89 11.69 0.79
N VAL A 16 -14.95 11.33 0.06
CA VAL A 16 -15.09 11.65 -1.38
C VAL A 16 -15.16 13.15 -1.63
N SER A 17 -15.88 13.89 -0.78
CA SER A 17 -15.98 15.34 -0.88
C SER A 17 -14.60 16.00 -0.71
N ALA A 18 -13.84 15.61 0.32
CA ALA A 18 -12.49 16.10 0.56
C ALA A 18 -11.53 15.72 -0.57
N LEU A 19 -11.61 14.49 -1.08
CA LEU A 19 -10.80 14.03 -2.20
C LEU A 19 -11.06 14.86 -3.47
N ARG A 20 -12.32 15.18 -3.77
CA ARG A 20 -12.65 16.06 -4.92
C ARG A 20 -12.11 17.48 -4.75
N ALA A 21 -12.10 18.01 -3.53
CA ALA A 21 -11.66 19.37 -3.26
C ALA A 21 -10.13 19.52 -3.25
N VAL A 22 -9.41 18.52 -2.71
CA VAL A 22 -7.96 18.59 -2.44
C VAL A 22 -7.13 17.73 -3.40
N GLY A 23 -7.73 16.73 -4.04
CA GLY A 23 -7.04 15.77 -4.92
C GLY A 23 -6.34 14.62 -4.19
N ALA A 24 -6.28 14.66 -2.86
CA ALA A 24 -5.73 13.59 -2.02
C ALA A 24 -6.36 13.59 -0.62
N VAL A 25 -6.39 12.41 0.00
CA VAL A 25 -6.79 12.20 1.41
C VAL A 25 -5.93 11.11 2.03
N ILE A 26 -5.77 11.14 3.35
CA ILE A 26 -5.12 10.09 4.13
C ILE A 26 -6.20 9.36 4.94
N ILE A 27 -6.23 8.02 4.86
CA ILE A 27 -7.05 7.19 5.75
C ILE A 27 -6.11 6.52 6.75
N THR A 28 -6.24 6.89 8.03
CA THR A 28 -5.51 6.25 9.12
C THR A 28 -6.13 4.90 9.43
N ARG A 29 -5.29 3.93 9.79
CA ARG A 29 -5.72 2.58 10.20
C ARG A 29 -6.60 1.88 9.16
N ALA A 30 -6.34 2.12 7.87
CA ALA A 30 -7.06 1.48 6.76
C ALA A 30 -7.00 -0.05 6.84
N ALA A 31 -5.90 -0.61 7.34
CA ALA A 31 -5.74 -2.01 7.70
C ALA A 31 -5.29 -2.16 9.17
N SER A 32 -5.58 -3.31 9.77
CA SER A 32 -5.09 -3.62 11.12
C SER A 32 -3.57 -3.81 11.12
N SER A 33 -2.92 -3.49 12.24
CA SER A 33 -1.47 -3.72 12.39
C SER A 33 -1.08 -5.18 12.25
N ASN A 34 -1.90 -6.10 12.74
CA ASN A 34 -1.68 -7.54 12.59
C ASN A 34 -1.66 -7.96 11.12
N LEU A 35 -2.66 -7.53 10.35
CA LEU A 35 -2.73 -7.85 8.93
C LEU A 35 -1.55 -7.27 8.15
N MET A 36 -1.14 -6.03 8.47
CA MET A 36 0.03 -5.41 7.86
C MET A 36 1.31 -6.21 8.12
N SER A 37 1.50 -6.73 9.34
CA SER A 37 2.65 -7.58 9.66
C SER A 37 2.64 -8.89 8.89
N VAL A 38 1.48 -9.58 8.84
CA VAL A 38 1.33 -10.85 8.11
C VAL A 38 1.63 -10.67 6.62
N VAL A 39 1.03 -9.66 5.98
CA VAL A 39 1.29 -9.37 4.56
C VAL A 39 2.75 -9.01 4.32
N ALA A 40 3.39 -8.26 5.24
CA ALA A 40 4.81 -7.93 5.11
C ALA A 40 5.70 -9.18 5.15
N ASP A 41 5.41 -10.14 6.04
CA ASP A 41 6.14 -11.40 6.15
C ASP A 41 5.93 -12.28 4.91
N GLU A 42 4.70 -12.39 4.42
CA GLU A 42 4.35 -13.15 3.22
C GLU A 42 5.05 -12.61 1.96
N LEU A 43 5.19 -11.29 1.83
CA LEU A 43 5.80 -10.65 0.66
C LEU A 43 7.33 -10.58 0.72
N ARG A 44 7.94 -10.82 1.89
CA ARG A 44 9.36 -10.58 2.13
C ARG A 44 10.27 -11.32 1.14
N SER A 45 10.03 -12.62 0.95
CA SER A 45 10.82 -13.45 0.03
C SER A 45 10.76 -12.93 -1.41
N GLY A 46 9.58 -12.53 -1.88
CA GLY A 46 9.40 -11.97 -3.22
C GLY A 46 10.17 -10.66 -3.43
N PHE A 47 10.23 -9.79 -2.41
CA PHE A 47 11.02 -8.56 -2.46
C PHE A 47 12.53 -8.81 -2.35
N ASP A 48 12.96 -9.84 -1.61
CA ASP A 48 14.37 -10.22 -1.49
C ASP A 48 14.91 -10.81 -2.81
N GLU A 49 14.09 -11.61 -3.51
CA GLU A 49 14.43 -12.12 -4.86
C GLU A 49 14.52 -11.00 -5.90
N CYS A 50 13.66 -9.97 -5.77
CA CYS A 50 13.70 -8.80 -6.66
C CYS A 50 14.84 -7.82 -6.34
N ALA A 51 15.58 -8.03 -5.24
CA ALA A 51 16.71 -7.19 -4.84
C ALA A 51 17.98 -7.43 -5.68
N LEU A 52 17.95 -8.40 -6.61
CA LEU A 52 19.08 -8.81 -7.43
C LEU A 52 19.33 -7.83 -8.59
N GLU A 53 20.37 -7.00 -8.41
CA GLU A 53 21.30 -6.26 -9.32
C GLU A 53 20.87 -5.72 -10.71
N GLY A 54 19.81 -6.21 -11.33
CA GLY A 54 19.31 -5.74 -12.62
C GLY A 54 18.42 -4.52 -12.45
N GLN A 55 18.85 -3.38 -13.01
CA GLN A 55 18.02 -2.18 -13.17
C GLN A 55 16.63 -2.54 -13.71
N SER A 56 15.60 -2.33 -12.88
CA SER A 56 14.23 -2.24 -13.38
C SER A 56 14.20 -1.12 -14.43
N ALA A 57 13.76 -1.42 -15.65
CA ALA A 57 13.67 -0.49 -16.78
C ALA A 57 12.72 0.71 -16.57
N PHE A 58 12.23 0.91 -15.34
CA PHE A 58 11.40 2.02 -14.90
C PHE A 58 12.16 2.81 -13.83
N ASP A 59 12.75 3.92 -14.25
CA ASP A 59 13.80 4.72 -13.60
C ASP A 59 13.64 4.96 -12.09
N GLY A 60 14.37 4.19 -11.29
CA GLY A 60 14.62 4.50 -9.89
C GLY A 60 15.58 3.51 -9.27
N GLY A 61 16.84 3.91 -9.05
CA GLY A 61 17.77 3.11 -8.25
C GLY A 61 17.25 2.91 -6.83
N LYS A 62 17.58 1.78 -6.20
CA LYS A 62 17.21 1.43 -4.80
C LYS A 62 15.71 1.21 -4.56
N THR A 63 14.95 0.84 -5.59
CA THR A 63 13.54 0.46 -5.46
C THR A 63 13.34 -1.00 -5.85
N ASN A 64 12.97 -1.86 -4.90
CA ASN A 64 12.49 -3.20 -5.21
C ASN A 64 11.01 -3.14 -5.59
N ARG A 65 10.63 -3.75 -6.70
CA ARG A 65 9.24 -3.83 -7.14
C ARG A 65 8.83 -5.29 -7.26
N PHE A 66 7.74 -5.66 -6.61
CA PHE A 66 7.18 -7.00 -6.66
C PHE A 66 5.72 -6.92 -7.11
N ASN A 67 5.45 -7.34 -8.36
CA ASN A 67 4.13 -7.17 -9.00
C ASN A 67 3.20 -8.38 -8.82
N GLN A 68 3.60 -9.38 -8.04
CA GLN A 68 2.85 -10.63 -7.82
C GLN A 68 2.24 -10.71 -6.41
N VAL A 69 1.86 -9.56 -5.84
CA VAL A 69 1.36 -9.44 -4.46
C VAL A 69 0.21 -10.42 -4.16
N LEU A 70 -0.85 -10.41 -4.98
CA LEU A 70 -2.02 -11.29 -4.77
C LEU A 70 -1.72 -12.78 -4.94
N ARG A 71 -0.60 -13.13 -5.59
CA ARG A 71 -0.17 -14.53 -5.74
C ARG A 71 0.66 -14.99 -4.54
N ALA A 72 1.45 -14.08 -3.96
CA ALA A 72 2.39 -14.39 -2.88
C ALA A 72 1.78 -14.22 -1.48
N SER A 73 0.72 -13.41 -1.36
CA SER A 73 0.06 -13.11 -0.10
C SER A 73 -1.42 -13.46 -0.18
N GLN A 74 -1.80 -14.55 0.49
CA GLN A 74 -3.20 -14.95 0.62
C GLN A 74 -3.95 -13.94 1.49
N SER A 75 -3.30 -13.42 2.54
CA SER A 75 -3.87 -12.44 3.45
C SER A 75 -4.18 -11.10 2.76
N ALA A 76 -3.42 -10.71 1.74
CA ALA A 76 -3.70 -9.52 0.93
C ALA A 76 -4.87 -9.71 -0.04
N ALA A 77 -5.17 -10.95 -0.45
CA ALA A 77 -6.28 -11.25 -1.36
C ALA A 77 -7.64 -11.26 -0.66
N GLU A 78 -7.67 -11.33 0.67
CA GLU A 78 -8.88 -11.35 1.49
C GLU A 78 -9.36 -9.93 1.92
N LEU A 79 -8.63 -8.89 1.49
CA LEU A 79 -8.98 -7.46 1.63
C LEU A 79 -9.86 -6.96 0.47
#